data_AF-A0A2M8BZ30-F1
#
_entry.id   AF-A0A2M8BZ30-F1
#
_cell.length_a   1.000
_cell.length_b   1.000
_cell.length_c   1.000
_cell.angle_alpha   90.00
_cell.angle_beta   90.00
_cell.angle_gamma   90.00
#
_symmetry.space_group_name_H-M   'P 1'
#
loop_
_entity.id
_entity.type
_entity.pdbx_description
1 polymer ?
#
loop_
_entity_poly.entity_id
_entity_poly.type
_entity_poly.pdbx_seq_one_letter_code
_entity_poly.pdbx_strand_id
1 'polypeptide(L)' 'ELVNRFKGRTSHDLRQEFESLRTRIPTLWSRSYYAATVGAVSQETIRRYIEAQKGK' A
#
# COMPACT_ATOMS: atom_id res chain seq x y z
N GLU A 1 -4.97 12.50 3.68
CA GLU A 1 -5.13 12.98 2.28
C GLU A 1 -3.87 12.84 1.43
N LEU A 2 -2.69 13.21 1.94
CA LEU A 2 -1.42 13.11 1.21
C LEU A 2 -1.10 11.68 0.71
N VAL A 3 -1.20 10.69 1.60
CA VAL A 3 -0.96 9.27 1.27
C VAL A 3 -1.93 8.76 0.20
N ASN A 4 -3.18 9.23 0.18
CA ASN A 4 -4.15 8.83 -0.84
C ASN A 4 -3.77 9.39 -2.21
N ARG A 5 -3.24 10.62 -2.28
CA ARG A 5 -2.75 11.20 -3.54
C ARG A 5 -1.55 10.42 -4.07
N PHE A 6 -0.60 10.07 -3.19
CA PHE A 6 0.54 9.24 -3.58
C PHE A 6 0.12 7.85 -4.06
N LYS A 7 -0.75 7.17 -3.32
CA LYS A 7 -1.27 5.85 -3.71
C LYS A 7 -2.07 5.92 -5.02
N GLY A 8 -2.87 6.96 -5.21
CA GLY A 8 -3.61 7.19 -6.45
C GLY A 8 -2.68 7.40 -7.64
N ARG A 9 -1.72 8.31 -7.54
CA ARG A 9 -0.79 8.62 -8.63
C ARG A 9 0.08 7.43 -9.00
N THR A 10 0.71 6.80 -8.01
CA THR A 10 1.52 5.60 -8.24
C THR A 10 0.71 4.44 -8.81
N SER A 11 -0.55 4.28 -8.39
CA SER A 11 -1.43 3.28 -9.00
C SER A 11 -1.76 3.56 -10.46
N HIS A 12 -1.84 4.83 -10.86
CA HIS A 12 -2.07 5.18 -12.26
C HIS A 12 -0.84 4.89 -13.11
N ASP A 13 0.31 5.45 -12.72
CA ASP A 13 1.56 5.37 -13.48
C ASP A 13 2.02 3.91 -13.62
N LEU A 14 2.03 3.13 -12.52
CA LEU A 14 2.45 1.73 -12.56
C LEU A 14 1.51 0.82 -13.35
N ARG A 15 0.20 1.13 -13.41
CA ARG A 15 -0.75 0.35 -14.21
C ARG A 15 -0.67 0.67 -15.71
N GLN A 16 -0.14 1.83 -16.07
CA GLN A 16 0.16 2.17 -17.46
C GLN A 16 1.45 1.48 -17.93
N GLU A 17 2.46 1.44 -17.06
CA GLU A 17 3.75 0.83 -17.38
C GLU A 17 3.70 -0.71 -17.39
N PHE A 18 2.95 -1.32 -16.47
CA PHE A 18 2.90 -2.77 -16.29
C PHE A 18 1.48 -3.31 -16.50
N GLU A 19 1.18 -3.78 -17.71
CA GLU A 19 -0.14 -4.33 -18.05
C GLU A 19 -0.55 -5.56 -17.20
N SER A 20 0.43 -6.32 -16.71
CA SER A 20 0.20 -7.43 -15.78
C SER A 20 -0.47 -7.00 -14.47
N LEU A 21 -0.24 -5.76 -14.02
CA LEU A 21 -0.89 -5.20 -12.82
C LEU A 21 -2.35 -4.80 -13.07
N ARG A 22 -2.72 -4.51 -14.33
CA ARG A 22 -4.10 -4.21 -14.71
C ARG A 22 -4.95 -5.48 -14.81
N THR A 23 -4.33 -6.60 -15.19
CA THR A 23 -5.03 -7.87 -15.43
C THR A 23 -5.13 -8.76 -14.20
N ARG A 24 -4.15 -8.72 -13.29
CA ARG A 24 -4.08 -9.67 -12.15
C ARG A 24 -4.69 -9.17 -10.84
N ILE A 25 -4.82 -7.86 -10.65
CA ILE A 25 -5.28 -7.29 -9.37
C ILE A 25 -6.28 -6.14 -9.58
N PRO A 26 -7.43 -6.13 -8.87
CA PRO A 26 -8.47 -5.12 -9.07
C PRO A 26 -8.01 -3.72 -8.63
N THR A 27 -7.27 -3.60 -7.53
CA THR A 27 -6.67 -2.35 -7.02
C THR A 27 -5.22 -2.57 -6.62
N LEU A 28 -4.32 -1.62 -6.93
CA LEU A 28 -2.88 -1.77 -6.63
C LEU A 28 -2.58 -1.63 -5.13
N TRP A 29 -3.27 -0.69 -4.46
CA TRP A 29 -3.07 -0.42 -3.04
C TRP A 29 -4.35 -0.68 -2.24
N SER A 30 -4.20 -1.18 -1.01
CA SER A 30 -5.32 -1.26 -0.06
C SER A 30 -5.81 0.14 0.33
N ARG A 31 -7.00 0.27 0.93
CA ARG A 31 -7.48 1.58 1.42
C ARG A 31 -6.67 2.07 2.62
N SER A 32 -6.21 1.15 3.45
CA SER A 32 -5.46 1.41 4.68
C SER A 32 -4.01 1.80 4.43
N TYR A 33 -3.40 2.50 5.39
CA TYR A 33 -1.95 2.71 5.45
C TYR A 33 -1.53 2.78 6.91
N TYR A 34 -0.25 2.47 7.17
CA TYR A 34 0.36 2.65 8.49
C TYR A 34 1.42 3.74 8.38
N ALA A 35 1.44 4.65 9.36
CA ALA A 35 2.43 5.70 9.47
C ALA A 35 2.79 5.90 10.94
N ALA A 36 4.08 6.10 11.20
CA ALA A 36 4.61 6.37 12.53
C ALA A 36 5.86 7.24 12.40
N THR A 37 6.20 7.95 13.47
CA THR A 37 7.37 8.83 13.51
C THR A 37 8.67 8.02 13.56
N VAL A 38 9.72 8.58 12.97
CA VAL A 38 11.07 7.99 13.02
C VAL A 38 11.51 7.94 14.49
N GLY A 39 11.86 6.74 14.97
CA GLY A 39 12.26 6.49 16.37
C GLY A 39 11.28 5.64 17.19
N ALA A 40 10.00 5.53 16.78
CA ALA A 40 8.98 4.74 17.49
C ALA A 40 8.66 3.38 16.83
N VAL A 41 9.24 3.11 15.65
CA VAL A 41 8.92 1.93 14.85
C VAL A 41 9.90 0.79 15.12
N SER A 42 9.35 -0.35 15.51
CA SER A 42 10.03 -1.64 15.49
C SER A 42 9.60 -2.44 14.25
N GLN A 43 10.49 -3.31 13.73
CA GLN A 43 10.14 -4.21 12.64
C GLN A 43 8.96 -5.14 12.98
N GLU A 44 8.83 -5.53 14.25
CA GLU A 44 7.73 -6.37 14.73
C GLU A 44 6.38 -5.68 14.51
N THR A 45 6.29 -4.38 14.80
CA THR A 45 5.06 -3.61 14.61
C THR A 45 4.62 -3.57 13.15
N ILE A 46 5.55 -3.39 12.21
CA ILE A 46 5.27 -3.40 10.76
C ILE A 46 4.78 -4.79 10.33
N ARG A 47 5.45 -5.85 10.81
CA ARG A 47 5.07 -7.22 10.48
C ARG A 47 3.66 -7.55 10.93
N ARG A 48 3.33 -7.24 12.19
CA ARG A 48 1.98 -7.42 12.76
C ARG A 48 0.92 -6.69 11.93
N TYR A 49 1.22 -5.46 11.48
CA TYR A 49 0.32 -4.72 10.61
C TYR A 49 0.08 -5.43 9.27
N ILE A 50 1.13 -5.90 8.60
CA ILE A 50 1.03 -6.62 7.32
C ILE A 50 0.21 -7.91 7.47
N GLU A 51 0.49 -8.68 8.52
CA GLU A 51 -0.23 -9.94 8.79
C GLU A 51 -1.72 -9.68 9.07
N ALA A 52 -2.05 -8.62 9.83
CA ALA A 52 -3.43 -8.23 10.11
C ALA A 52 -4.21 -7.73 8.88
N GLN A 53 -3.54 -7.45 7.75
CA GLN A 53 -4.22 -7.11 6.49
C GLN A 53 -4.53 -8.33 5.61
N LYS A 54 -4.05 -9.54 5.94
CA LYS A 54 -4.40 -10.76 5.20
C LYS A 54 -5.76 -11.28 5.69
N GLY A 55 -6.79 -11.22 4.85
CA GLY A 55 -8.13 -11.76 5.15
C GLY A 55 -9.25 -10.72 5.31
N LYS A 56 -9.06 -9.50 4.79
CA LYS A 56 -10.12 -8.50 4.61
C LYS A 56 -10.30 -8.14 3.14
#